data_AF-A0A6G0UAH3-F1
#
_entry.id   AF-A0A6G0UAH3-F1
#
_cell.length_a   1.000
_cell.length_b   1.000
_cell.length_c   1.000
_cell.angle_alpha   90.00
_cell.angle_beta   90.00
_cell.angle_gamma   90.00
#
_symmetry.space_group_name_H-M   'P 1'
#
loop_
_entity.id
_entity.type
_entity.pdbx_description
1 polymer ?
#
loop_
_entity_poly.entity_id
_entity_poly.type
_entity_poly.pdbx_seq_one_letter_code
_entity_poly.pdbx_strand_id
1 'polypeptide(L)'
;MGKLKYFLAALVAFALVIYQKNVVDIIVEPETMPEDVCWGAVSGKTKNSEKAKEVRPFLINITTEVIADLKHRLFNARPLVKPLRSVNFEYGFNSDHLAKIIDHWSNRYDWTARQAYLNTLPQFKTNIFGLDLHFIHAKPPVGSSTRTIPLLMLHGWPGSIVEFYKIIPMLTTPVAGRHFVFEVIAPSLPGYGFSDAAARPGMGPAQMGQIFVKLMERLGHEKFYVQGGDWGSVITEAISKIFPDRVYGMHSNMCAITTLTLSDYVRLALGTYWPSLIVSSEAEKSRTYPLSKMFFDFLEESGYMHLQMTKPDTVGVFFILPTILLTL
;
A
#
# COMPACT_ATOMS: atom_id res chain seq x y z
N MET A 1 37.69 2.26 -15.84
CA MET A 1 36.54 1.67 -15.11
C MET A 1 35.18 2.29 -15.46
N GLY A 2 35.04 3.61 -15.67
CA GLY A 2 33.74 4.24 -15.95
C GLY A 2 33.01 3.70 -17.21
N LYS A 3 33.69 3.62 -18.36
CA LYS A 3 33.08 3.18 -19.64
C LYS A 3 32.54 1.74 -19.62
N LEU A 4 33.18 0.84 -18.89
CA LEU A 4 32.74 -0.55 -18.76
C LEU A 4 31.43 -0.67 -17.96
N LYS A 5 31.24 0.18 -16.93
CA LYS A 5 30.00 0.23 -16.14
C LYS A 5 28.81 0.68 -17.01
N TYR A 6 29.00 1.68 -17.86
CA TYR A 6 27.96 2.16 -18.77
C TYR A 6 27.61 1.13 -19.85
N PHE A 7 28.61 0.41 -20.38
CA PHE A 7 28.38 -0.66 -21.35
C PHE A 7 27.58 -1.82 -20.73
N LEU A 8 27.95 -2.25 -19.52
CA LEU A 8 27.23 -3.33 -18.82
C LEU A 8 25.79 -2.92 -18.46
N ALA A 9 25.59 -1.67 -18.03
CA ALA A 9 24.25 -1.14 -17.76
C ALA A 9 23.37 -1.10 -19.02
N ALA A 10 23.94 -0.71 -20.17
CA ALA A 10 23.23 -0.71 -21.44
C ALA A 10 22.84 -2.14 -21.89
N LEU A 11 23.73 -3.12 -21.68
CA LEU A 11 23.46 -4.53 -21.97
C LEU A 11 22.35 -5.11 -21.09
N VAL A 12 22.35 -4.80 -19.80
CA VAL A 12 21.29 -5.21 -18.86
C VAL A 12 19.97 -4.55 -19.22
N ALA A 13 19.96 -3.25 -19.53
CA ALA A 13 18.76 -2.55 -19.98
C ALA A 13 18.20 -3.16 -21.27
N PHE A 14 19.06 -3.48 -22.25
CA PHE A 14 18.65 -4.13 -23.49
C PHE A 14 18.08 -5.54 -23.25
N ALA A 15 18.71 -6.33 -22.38
CA ALA A 15 18.20 -7.64 -22.00
C ALA A 15 16.85 -7.56 -21.27
N LEU A 16 16.65 -6.55 -20.42
CA LEU A 16 15.38 -6.30 -19.73
C LEU A 16 14.26 -5.90 -20.69
N VAL A 17 14.56 -5.09 -21.71
CA VAL A 17 13.59 -4.73 -22.76
C VAL A 17 13.17 -5.96 -23.57
N ILE A 18 14.14 -6.81 -23.94
CA ILE A 18 13.85 -8.09 -24.63
C ILE A 18 13.03 -9.01 -23.73
N TYR A 19 13.37 -9.10 -22.44
CA TYR A 19 12.61 -9.91 -21.48
C TYR A 19 11.18 -9.39 -21.31
N GLN A 20 10.98 -8.10 -21.12
CA GLN A 20 9.64 -7.49 -21.04
C GLN A 20 8.81 -7.80 -22.28
N LYS A 21 9.36 -7.58 -23.48
CA LYS A 21 8.64 -7.84 -24.74
C LYS A 21 8.26 -9.30 -24.93
N ASN A 22 9.08 -10.24 -24.46
CA ASN A 22 8.84 -11.68 -24.70
C ASN A 22 8.10 -12.39 -23.56
N VAL A 23 8.06 -11.81 -22.35
CA VAL A 23 7.50 -12.45 -21.15
C VAL A 23 6.33 -11.66 -20.54
N VAL A 24 6.29 -10.34 -20.72
CA VAL A 24 5.29 -9.44 -20.09
C VAL A 24 4.18 -9.00 -21.06
N ASP A 25 4.40 -9.05 -22.38
CA ASP A 25 3.40 -8.70 -23.42
C ASP A 25 2.26 -9.73 -23.57
N ILE A 26 2.01 -10.58 -22.58
CA ILE A 26 0.69 -11.21 -22.45
C ILE A 26 -0.16 -10.23 -21.63
N ILE A 27 -0.88 -9.34 -22.32
CA ILE A 27 -2.00 -8.63 -21.71
C ILE A 27 -3.04 -9.69 -21.38
N VAL A 28 -2.91 -10.32 -20.20
CA VAL A 28 -3.99 -11.12 -19.63
C VAL A 28 -4.99 -10.10 -19.12
N GLU A 29 -6.11 -9.93 -19.85
CA GLU A 29 -7.26 -9.24 -19.29
C GLU A 29 -7.60 -9.92 -17.96
N PRO A 30 -7.61 -9.19 -16.83
CA PRO A 30 -7.86 -9.84 -15.55
C PRO A 30 -9.31 -10.30 -15.54
N GLU A 31 -9.53 -11.61 -15.70
CA GLU A 31 -10.85 -12.21 -15.59
C GLU A 31 -11.45 -11.91 -14.20
N THR A 32 -12.75 -11.62 -14.18
CA THR A 32 -13.50 -11.50 -12.93
C THR A 32 -13.44 -12.83 -12.18
N MET A 33 -13.10 -12.79 -10.90
CA MET A 33 -13.05 -13.94 -10.02
C MET A 33 -14.43 -14.60 -9.96
N PRO A 34 -14.50 -15.94 -10.06
CA PRO A 34 -15.72 -16.68 -9.81
C PRO A 34 -16.34 -16.33 -8.46
N GLU A 35 -17.67 -16.35 -8.36
CA GLU A 35 -18.37 -16.02 -7.11
C GLU A 35 -18.09 -16.99 -5.96
N ASP A 36 -17.67 -18.23 -6.28
CA ASP A 36 -17.38 -19.30 -5.31
C ASP A 36 -15.91 -19.31 -4.85
N VAL A 37 -15.07 -18.40 -5.36
CA VAL A 37 -13.69 -18.26 -4.90
C VAL A 37 -13.64 -17.98 -3.40
N CYS A 38 -12.83 -18.78 -2.69
CA CYS A 38 -12.49 -18.55 -1.29
C CYS A 38 -11.00 -18.26 -1.13
N TRP A 39 -10.68 -17.15 -0.45
CA TRP A 39 -9.32 -16.77 -0.07
C TRP A 39 -9.02 -17.05 1.40
N GLY A 40 -10.03 -17.30 2.22
CA GLY A 40 -9.87 -17.60 3.65
C GLY A 40 -9.49 -19.06 3.93
N ALA A 41 -8.94 -19.32 5.12
CA ALA A 41 -8.48 -20.65 5.54
C ALA A 41 -9.61 -21.68 5.74
N VAL A 42 -10.86 -21.24 5.89
CA VAL A 42 -12.02 -22.12 6.11
C VAL A 42 -12.79 -22.27 4.80
N SER A 43 -12.89 -23.50 4.29
CA SER A 43 -13.55 -23.78 3.01
C SER A 43 -15.06 -23.52 3.03
N GLY A 44 -15.53 -22.61 2.18
CA GLY A 44 -16.84 -22.54 1.50
C GLY A 44 -18.15 -22.53 2.30
N LYS A 45 -18.37 -23.45 3.25
CA LYS A 45 -19.73 -23.73 3.76
C LYS A 45 -20.18 -22.87 4.95
N THR A 46 -19.28 -22.31 5.74
CA THR A 46 -19.64 -21.55 6.96
C THR A 46 -19.63 -20.03 6.79
N LYS A 47 -18.92 -19.48 5.78
CA LYS A 47 -18.79 -18.03 5.55
C LYS A 47 -19.66 -17.45 4.42
N ASN A 48 -20.41 -18.27 3.69
CA ASN A 48 -21.42 -17.82 2.72
C ASN A 48 -22.84 -17.67 3.32
N SER A 49 -22.98 -17.83 4.64
CA SER A 49 -24.25 -17.56 5.32
C SER A 49 -24.57 -16.05 5.29
N GLU A 50 -25.86 -15.69 5.26
CA GLU A 50 -26.33 -14.29 5.39
C GLU A 50 -25.66 -13.57 6.58
N LYS A 51 -25.48 -14.28 7.69
CA LYS A 51 -24.82 -13.77 8.90
C LYS A 51 -23.34 -13.40 8.69
N ALA A 52 -22.63 -14.10 7.81
CA ALA A 52 -21.25 -13.76 7.50
C ALA A 52 -21.12 -12.54 6.57
N LYS A 53 -22.18 -12.21 5.82
CA LYS A 53 -22.23 -11.04 4.93
C LYS A 53 -22.58 -9.74 5.66
N GLU A 54 -22.98 -9.82 6.93
CA GLU A 54 -23.32 -8.67 7.77
C GLU A 54 -22.14 -7.69 7.87
N VAL A 55 -22.44 -6.39 7.85
CA VAL A 55 -21.47 -5.33 8.15
C VAL A 55 -21.54 -5.05 9.63
N ARG A 56 -20.49 -5.43 10.36
CA ARG A 56 -20.45 -5.41 11.82
C ARG A 56 -19.50 -4.31 12.33
N PRO A 57 -19.90 -3.52 13.34
CA PRO A 57 -19.00 -2.55 13.97
C PRO A 57 -17.73 -3.21 14.48
N PHE A 58 -16.62 -2.49 14.39
CA PHE A 58 -15.31 -2.92 14.88
C PHE A 58 -14.70 -1.80 15.74
N LEU A 59 -14.14 -2.19 16.88
CA LEU A 59 -13.39 -1.31 17.77
C LEU A 59 -12.00 -1.91 17.97
N ILE A 60 -10.98 -1.08 17.79
CA ILE A 60 -9.60 -1.45 18.10
C ILE A 60 -9.49 -1.56 19.61
N ASN A 61 -9.15 -2.75 20.10
CA ASN A 61 -8.94 -3.01 21.51
C ASN A 61 -7.65 -3.81 21.69
N ILE A 62 -6.55 -3.09 21.98
CA ILE A 62 -5.25 -3.68 22.30
C ILE A 62 -5.21 -3.87 23.81
N THR A 63 -5.04 -5.12 24.23
CA THR A 63 -5.11 -5.45 25.65
C THR A 63 -3.86 -4.99 26.41
N THR A 64 -3.99 -4.83 27.71
CA THR A 64 -2.88 -4.49 28.60
C THR A 64 -1.74 -5.49 28.53
N GLU A 65 -2.04 -6.76 28.27
CA GLU A 65 -1.06 -7.85 28.16
C GLU A 65 -0.20 -7.68 26.90
N VAL A 66 -0.80 -7.28 25.77
CA VAL A 66 -0.05 -7.00 24.53
C VAL A 66 0.89 -5.81 24.72
N ILE A 67 0.42 -4.75 25.39
CA ILE A 67 1.23 -3.57 25.68
C ILE A 67 2.36 -3.92 26.65
N ALA A 68 2.09 -4.74 27.67
CA ALA A 68 3.09 -5.20 28.62
C ALA A 68 4.16 -6.07 27.95
N ASP A 69 3.78 -7.02 27.08
CA ASP A 69 4.72 -7.83 26.29
C ASP A 69 5.60 -6.96 25.39
N LEU A 70 5.01 -5.97 24.70
CA LEU A 70 5.77 -5.01 23.90
C LEU A 70 6.81 -4.27 24.74
N LYS A 71 6.42 -3.70 25.88
CA LYS A 71 7.33 -2.99 26.78
C LYS A 71 8.44 -3.91 27.30
N HIS A 72 8.09 -5.14 27.65
CA HIS A 72 9.05 -6.14 28.10
C HIS A 72 10.08 -6.48 27.00
N ARG A 73 9.66 -6.64 25.74
CA ARG A 73 10.56 -6.89 24.60
C ARG A 73 11.47 -5.71 24.29
N LEU A 74 10.94 -4.48 24.35
CA LEU A 74 11.72 -3.27 24.14
C LEU A 74 12.76 -3.07 25.24
N PHE A 75 12.39 -3.34 26.50
CA PHE A 75 13.30 -3.26 27.64
C PHE A 75 14.43 -4.29 27.56
N ASN A 76 14.13 -5.51 27.15
CA ASN A 76 15.10 -6.60 27.00
C ASN A 76 15.75 -6.66 25.61
N ALA A 77 15.64 -5.58 24.82
CA ALA A 77 16.29 -5.52 23.52
C ALA A 77 17.82 -5.59 23.69
N ARG A 78 18.49 -6.31 22.78
CA ARG A 78 19.95 -6.40 22.79
C ARG A 78 20.59 -5.03 22.51
N PRO A 79 21.81 -4.77 23.02
CA PRO A 79 22.54 -3.56 22.69
C PRO A 79 22.70 -3.39 21.17
N LEU A 80 22.38 -2.19 20.67
CA LEU A 80 22.52 -1.88 19.25
C LEU A 80 24.00 -1.71 18.88
N VAL A 81 24.38 -2.27 17.73
CA VAL A 81 25.73 -2.08 17.18
C VAL A 81 25.92 -0.61 16.80
N LYS A 82 27.06 -0.02 17.18
CA LYS A 82 27.36 1.38 16.89
C LYS A 82 27.49 1.63 15.38
N PRO A 83 26.94 2.74 14.86
CA PRO A 83 26.98 2.99 13.43
C PRO A 83 28.38 3.45 13.02
N LEU A 84 28.67 3.37 11.72
CA LEU A 84 29.85 4.02 11.15
C LEU A 84 29.78 5.55 11.39
N ARG A 85 30.94 6.19 11.50
CA ARG A 85 31.00 7.64 11.71
C ARG A 85 30.56 8.38 10.46
N SER A 86 29.73 9.41 10.63
CA SER A 86 29.35 10.37 9.58
C SER A 86 28.61 9.80 8.35
N VAL A 87 27.95 8.65 8.46
CA VAL A 87 27.18 8.04 7.35
C VAL A 87 25.68 8.33 7.38
N ASN A 88 25.19 9.04 8.41
CA ASN A 88 23.75 9.28 8.62
C ASN A 88 22.91 7.99 8.45
N PHE A 89 22.12 7.91 7.36
CA PHE A 89 21.24 6.79 7.01
C PHE A 89 21.66 6.06 5.70
N GLU A 90 22.85 6.35 5.16
CA GLU A 90 23.34 5.76 3.90
C GLU A 90 23.52 4.22 3.97
N TYR A 91 23.58 3.66 5.18
CA TYR A 91 23.64 2.21 5.44
C TYR A 91 22.34 1.68 6.06
N GLY A 92 21.23 2.39 5.84
CA GLY A 92 19.94 2.11 6.46
C GLY A 92 19.78 2.77 7.83
N PHE A 93 18.94 2.20 8.68
CA PHE A 93 18.51 2.86 9.91
C PHE A 93 19.66 3.09 10.89
N ASN A 94 19.94 4.36 11.22
CA ASN A 94 21.01 4.70 12.15
C ASN A 94 20.69 4.23 13.58
N SER A 95 21.56 3.42 14.19
CA SER A 95 21.30 2.82 15.50
C SER A 95 21.26 3.83 16.65
N ASP A 96 21.98 4.96 16.57
CA ASP A 96 21.86 6.02 17.57
C ASP A 96 20.50 6.74 17.46
N HIS A 97 19.90 6.78 16.27
CA HIS A 97 18.54 7.27 16.09
C HIS A 97 17.50 6.25 16.58
N LEU A 98 17.71 4.96 16.30
CA LEU A 98 16.83 3.89 16.76
C LEU A 98 16.72 3.85 18.28
N ALA A 99 17.84 4.07 18.99
CA ALA A 99 17.85 4.16 20.45
C ALA A 99 16.88 5.24 20.98
N LYS A 100 16.78 6.39 20.31
CA LYS A 100 15.85 7.48 20.69
C LYS A 100 14.40 7.08 20.47
N ILE A 101 14.12 6.32 19.41
CA ILE A 101 12.78 5.79 19.12
C ILE A 101 12.39 4.75 20.16
N ILE A 102 13.28 3.81 20.48
CA ILE A 102 13.05 2.79 21.52
C ILE A 102 12.78 3.47 22.86
N ASP A 103 13.56 4.48 23.24
CA ASP A 103 13.32 5.26 24.47
C ASP A 103 11.95 5.93 24.47
N HIS A 104 11.58 6.62 23.38
CA HIS A 104 10.26 7.23 23.28
C HIS A 104 9.14 6.19 23.36
N TRP A 105 9.27 5.06 22.65
CA TRP A 105 8.24 4.04 22.58
C TRP A 105 8.03 3.33 23.92
N SER A 106 9.12 3.02 24.62
CA SER A 106 9.06 2.38 25.94
C SER A 106 8.52 3.30 27.03
N ASN A 107 8.94 4.58 27.02
CA ASN A 107 8.80 5.46 28.18
C ASN A 107 7.78 6.58 28.02
N ARG A 108 7.48 7.02 26.79
CA ARG A 108 6.67 8.23 26.53
C ARG A 108 5.45 7.99 25.64
N TYR A 109 5.40 6.87 24.91
CA TYR A 109 4.32 6.61 23.97
C TYR A 109 3.06 6.12 24.72
N ASP A 110 1.99 6.91 24.64
CA ASP A 110 0.70 6.60 25.24
C ASP A 110 -0.17 5.77 24.29
N TRP A 111 -0.18 4.45 24.51
CA TRP A 111 -1.01 3.52 23.75
C TRP A 111 -2.51 3.72 23.98
N THR A 112 -2.92 4.10 25.19
CA THR A 112 -4.34 4.33 25.53
C THR A 112 -4.87 5.52 24.76
N ALA A 113 -4.12 6.65 24.77
CA ALA A 113 -4.47 7.82 23.98
C ALA A 113 -4.46 7.52 22.47
N ARG A 114 -3.48 6.74 21.99
CA ARG A 114 -3.46 6.35 20.57
C ARG A 114 -4.66 5.48 20.19
N GLN A 115 -5.01 4.48 21.00
CA GLN A 115 -6.17 3.63 20.73
C GLN A 115 -7.46 4.45 20.72
N ALA A 116 -7.64 5.37 21.68
CA ALA A 116 -8.77 6.28 21.69
C ALA A 116 -8.84 7.12 20.41
N TYR A 117 -7.70 7.67 19.96
CA TYR A 117 -7.60 8.40 18.69
C TYR A 117 -7.97 7.53 17.49
N LEU A 118 -7.47 6.29 17.41
CA LEU A 118 -7.78 5.38 16.31
C LEU A 118 -9.27 4.99 16.28
N ASN A 119 -9.95 4.93 17.43
CA ASN A 119 -11.38 4.67 17.48
C ASN A 119 -12.27 5.90 17.25
N THR A 120 -11.70 7.07 16.90
CA THR A 120 -12.51 8.27 16.57
C THR A 120 -13.25 8.16 15.24
N LEU A 121 -12.76 7.34 14.31
CA LEU A 121 -13.41 7.08 13.04
C LEU A 121 -14.23 5.77 13.11
N PRO A 122 -15.45 5.73 12.53
CA PRO A 122 -16.25 4.51 12.50
C PRO A 122 -15.57 3.41 11.70
N GLN A 123 -15.38 2.25 12.33
CA GLN A 123 -14.70 1.10 11.75
C GLN A 123 -15.62 -0.11 11.75
N PHE A 124 -15.47 -0.96 10.74
CA PHE A 124 -16.33 -2.10 10.49
C PHE A 124 -15.55 -3.28 9.96
N LYS A 125 -16.18 -4.45 10.03
CA LYS A 125 -15.73 -5.66 9.38
C LYS A 125 -16.88 -6.30 8.60
N THR A 126 -16.56 -6.99 7.52
CA THR A 126 -17.51 -7.84 6.80
C THR A 126 -16.79 -8.94 6.03
N ASN A 127 -17.46 -10.08 5.79
CA ASN A 127 -16.85 -11.15 5.01
C ASN A 127 -16.99 -10.92 3.50
N ILE A 128 -15.87 -11.03 2.80
CA ILE A 128 -15.78 -10.96 1.34
C ILE A 128 -14.83 -12.06 0.86
N PHE A 129 -15.31 -12.95 -0.01
CA PHE A 129 -14.56 -14.09 -0.55
C PHE A 129 -13.81 -14.91 0.55
N GLY A 130 -14.44 -15.09 1.71
CA GLY A 130 -13.87 -15.86 2.83
C GLY A 130 -12.95 -15.08 3.77
N LEU A 131 -12.63 -13.81 3.49
CA LEU A 131 -11.80 -12.93 4.32
C LEU A 131 -12.66 -11.99 5.17
N ASP A 132 -12.38 -11.90 6.47
CA ASP A 132 -12.96 -10.87 7.33
C ASP A 132 -12.20 -9.55 7.12
N LEU A 133 -12.77 -8.70 6.26
CA LEU A 133 -12.14 -7.47 5.79
C LEU A 133 -12.49 -6.31 6.70
N HIS A 134 -11.47 -5.61 7.20
CA HIS A 134 -11.60 -4.39 7.99
C HIS A 134 -11.63 -3.14 7.12
N PHE A 135 -12.46 -2.16 7.49
CA PHE A 135 -12.48 -0.85 6.85
C PHE A 135 -13.00 0.27 7.76
N ILE A 136 -12.50 1.49 7.53
CA ILE A 136 -13.14 2.71 8.01
C ILE A 136 -14.29 3.05 7.06
N HIS A 137 -15.44 3.41 7.62
CA HIS A 137 -16.59 3.91 6.86
C HIS A 137 -17.05 5.24 7.45
N ALA A 138 -16.50 6.33 6.92
CA ALA A 138 -16.78 7.67 7.39
C ALA A 138 -17.82 8.35 6.49
N LYS A 139 -19.01 8.55 7.02
CA LYS A 139 -20.11 9.26 6.34
C LYS A 139 -20.07 10.76 6.68
N PRO A 140 -20.64 11.63 5.81
CA PRO A 140 -20.89 13.02 6.16
C PRO A 140 -21.77 13.15 7.42
N PRO A 141 -21.76 14.31 8.10
CA PRO A 141 -22.61 14.57 9.26
C PRO A 141 -24.10 14.31 8.95
N VAL A 142 -24.80 13.73 9.93
CA VAL A 142 -26.25 13.48 9.84
C VAL A 142 -26.98 14.80 9.60
N GLY A 143 -27.94 14.79 8.67
CA GLY A 143 -28.70 15.99 8.29
C GLY A 143 -28.02 16.88 7.24
N SER A 144 -26.86 16.49 6.71
CA SER A 144 -26.27 17.15 5.55
C SER A 144 -27.21 17.04 4.33
N SER A 145 -27.59 18.18 3.76
CA SER A 145 -28.30 18.26 2.47
C SER A 145 -27.38 18.21 1.25
N THR A 146 -26.07 18.12 1.48
CA THR A 146 -25.06 18.12 0.41
C THR A 146 -25.01 16.75 -0.25
N ARG A 147 -24.96 16.71 -1.59
CA ARG A 147 -24.88 15.46 -2.36
C ARG A 147 -23.69 14.62 -1.90
N THR A 148 -23.95 13.40 -1.46
CA THR A 148 -22.90 12.48 -1.01
C THR A 148 -22.33 11.71 -2.20
N ILE A 149 -21.00 11.57 -2.24
CA ILE A 149 -20.29 10.83 -3.29
C ILE A 149 -19.38 9.79 -2.62
N PRO A 150 -19.48 8.49 -2.97
CA PRO A 150 -18.62 7.47 -2.41
C PRO A 150 -17.18 7.55 -2.97
N LEU A 151 -16.21 7.47 -2.06
CA LEU A 151 -14.78 7.48 -2.34
C LEU A 151 -14.09 6.30 -1.65
N LEU A 152 -13.50 5.41 -2.44
CA LEU A 152 -12.66 4.32 -1.95
C LEU A 152 -11.19 4.79 -1.89
N MET A 153 -10.59 4.79 -0.69
CA MET A 153 -9.20 5.19 -0.47
C MET A 153 -8.33 3.99 -0.06
N LEU A 154 -7.28 3.71 -0.84
CA LEU A 154 -6.42 2.55 -0.65
C LEU A 154 -5.01 2.97 -0.24
N HIS A 155 -4.55 2.45 0.89
CA HIS A 155 -3.19 2.65 1.41
C HIS A 155 -2.19 1.70 0.72
N GLY A 156 -0.92 1.77 1.11
CA GLY A 156 0.11 0.83 0.66
C GLY A 156 0.96 0.26 1.78
N TRP A 157 2.22 -0.04 1.47
CA TRP A 157 3.24 -0.61 2.35
C TRP A 157 4.41 0.38 2.49
N PRO A 158 5.03 0.51 3.68
CA PRO A 158 4.70 -0.11 4.97
C PRO A 158 3.56 0.63 5.72
N GLY A 159 2.67 1.26 4.96
CA GLY A 159 1.56 2.06 5.45
C GLY A 159 0.37 1.28 6.00
N SER A 160 -0.71 2.01 6.29
CA SER A 160 -1.98 1.47 6.76
C SER A 160 -3.08 2.53 6.66
N ILE A 161 -4.32 2.15 6.98
CA ILE A 161 -5.45 3.09 7.12
C ILE A 161 -5.18 4.28 8.07
N VAL A 162 -4.17 4.19 8.95
CA VAL A 162 -3.75 5.29 9.84
C VAL A 162 -3.32 6.54 9.05
N GLU A 163 -2.81 6.37 7.83
CA GLU A 163 -2.40 7.46 6.94
C GLU A 163 -3.55 8.44 6.63
N PHE A 164 -4.79 7.96 6.66
CA PHE A 164 -5.95 8.73 6.23
C PHE A 164 -6.65 9.50 7.37
N TYR A 165 -6.26 9.31 8.63
CA TYR A 165 -7.00 9.87 9.78
C TYR A 165 -7.11 11.39 9.76
N LYS A 166 -6.11 12.08 9.22
CA LYS A 166 -6.15 13.55 9.12
C LYS A 166 -7.01 14.05 7.98
N ILE A 167 -7.06 13.33 6.86
CA ILE A 167 -7.75 13.78 5.65
C ILE A 167 -9.22 13.38 5.62
N ILE A 168 -9.59 12.25 6.24
CA ILE A 168 -10.98 11.76 6.26
C ILE A 168 -11.96 12.84 6.79
N PRO A 169 -11.74 13.49 7.95
CA PRO A 169 -12.64 14.54 8.42
C PRO A 169 -12.77 15.72 7.45
N MET A 170 -11.71 16.05 6.72
CA MET A 170 -11.71 17.14 5.73
C MET A 170 -12.53 16.77 4.47
N LEU A 171 -12.58 15.49 4.12
CA LEU A 171 -13.31 14.99 2.94
C LEU A 171 -14.80 14.77 3.25
N THR A 172 -15.12 14.40 4.49
CA THR A 172 -16.49 14.10 4.93
C THR A 172 -17.22 15.32 5.51
N THR A 173 -16.52 16.43 5.76
CA THR A 173 -17.15 17.68 6.23
C THR A 173 -17.59 18.55 5.04
N PRO A 174 -18.87 18.95 4.95
CA PRO A 174 -19.34 19.86 3.91
C PRO A 174 -18.60 21.20 3.94
N VAL A 175 -18.24 21.72 2.76
CA VAL A 175 -17.54 23.00 2.59
C VAL A 175 -18.42 23.95 1.78
N ALA A 176 -18.54 25.20 2.23
CA ALA A 176 -19.30 26.22 1.51
C ALA A 176 -18.81 26.35 0.05
N GLY A 177 -19.75 26.43 -0.90
CA GLY A 177 -19.45 26.50 -2.33
C GLY A 177 -19.14 25.16 -3.00
N ARG A 178 -19.01 24.05 -2.25
CA ARG A 178 -18.91 22.71 -2.81
C ARG A 178 -20.28 22.01 -2.75
N HIS A 179 -20.83 21.65 -3.91
CA HIS A 179 -22.15 21.01 -4.02
C HIS A 179 -22.15 19.52 -3.67
N PHE A 180 -21.01 18.97 -3.27
CA PHE A 180 -20.87 17.57 -2.88
C PHE A 180 -19.96 17.41 -1.66
N VAL A 181 -20.09 16.27 -0.99
CA VAL A 181 -19.25 15.84 0.13
C VAL A 181 -18.95 14.36 -0.05
N PHE A 182 -17.78 13.90 0.41
CA PHE A 182 -17.44 12.49 0.27
C PHE A 182 -17.99 11.64 1.41
N GLU A 183 -18.44 10.45 1.07
CA GLU A 183 -18.51 9.31 1.97
C GLU A 183 -17.25 8.46 1.72
N VAL A 184 -16.41 8.32 2.73
CA VAL A 184 -15.08 7.69 2.58
C VAL A 184 -15.11 6.27 3.11
N ILE A 185 -14.68 5.34 2.26
CA ILE A 185 -14.43 3.95 2.60
C ILE A 185 -12.92 3.71 2.48
N ALA A 186 -12.26 3.37 3.59
CA ALA A 186 -10.82 3.12 3.62
C ALA A 186 -10.53 1.74 4.23
N PRO A 187 -10.44 0.68 3.41
CA PRO A 187 -10.16 -0.67 3.88
C PRO A 187 -8.70 -0.85 4.27
N SER A 188 -8.46 -1.72 5.26
CA SER A 188 -7.14 -2.35 5.39
C SER A 188 -6.99 -3.39 4.28
N LEU A 189 -5.88 -3.34 3.55
CA LEU A 189 -5.60 -4.32 2.49
C LEU A 189 -5.63 -5.76 3.05
N PRO A 190 -6.01 -6.79 2.27
CA PRO A 190 -5.91 -8.19 2.71
C PRO A 190 -4.50 -8.52 3.23
N GLY A 191 -4.41 -9.04 4.45
CA GLY A 191 -3.14 -9.29 5.14
C GLY A 191 -2.51 -8.08 5.84
N TYR A 192 -3.17 -6.92 5.83
CA TYR A 192 -2.72 -5.69 6.51
C TYR A 192 -3.68 -5.31 7.64
N GLY A 193 -3.12 -4.67 8.67
CA GLY A 193 -3.89 -4.10 9.78
C GLY A 193 -4.81 -5.13 10.43
N PHE A 194 -6.12 -4.90 10.34
CA PHE A 194 -7.14 -5.76 10.95
C PHE A 194 -7.88 -6.66 9.94
N SER A 195 -7.43 -6.72 8.69
CA SER A 195 -7.99 -7.59 7.65
C SER A 195 -7.29 -8.95 7.61
N ASP A 196 -8.07 -10.02 7.43
CA ASP A 196 -7.53 -11.38 7.26
C ASP A 196 -6.52 -11.46 6.09
N ALA A 197 -5.51 -12.31 6.24
CA ALA A 197 -4.60 -12.68 5.16
C ALA A 197 -5.18 -13.82 4.29
N ALA A 198 -4.74 -13.90 3.03
CA ALA A 198 -5.08 -15.03 2.17
C ALA A 198 -4.44 -16.33 2.67
N ALA A 199 -5.17 -17.42 2.59
CA ALA A 199 -4.71 -18.76 2.98
C ALA A 199 -4.14 -19.58 1.80
N ARG A 200 -4.09 -19.01 0.59
CA ARG A 200 -3.56 -19.66 -0.60
C ARG A 200 -2.83 -18.67 -1.52
N PRO A 201 -1.90 -19.14 -2.37
CA PRO A 201 -1.21 -18.29 -3.34
C PRO A 201 -2.16 -17.65 -4.36
N GLY A 202 -1.69 -16.55 -4.97
CA GLY A 202 -2.36 -15.88 -6.09
C GLY A 202 -3.12 -14.58 -5.74
N MET A 203 -3.03 -14.09 -4.51
CA MET A 203 -3.61 -12.81 -4.13
C MET A 203 -2.72 -11.64 -4.57
N GLY A 204 -2.96 -11.11 -5.78
CA GLY A 204 -2.30 -9.91 -6.30
C GLY A 204 -3.20 -8.67 -6.30
N PRO A 205 -2.71 -7.53 -6.81
CA PRO A 205 -3.47 -6.27 -6.87
C PRO A 205 -4.81 -6.38 -7.60
N ALA A 206 -4.87 -7.16 -8.69
CA ALA A 206 -6.12 -7.40 -9.42
C ALA A 206 -7.17 -8.10 -8.55
N GLN A 207 -6.79 -9.15 -7.82
CA GLN A 207 -7.69 -9.87 -6.90
C GLN A 207 -8.15 -8.96 -5.74
N MET A 208 -7.24 -8.14 -5.19
CA MET A 208 -7.60 -7.14 -4.17
C MET A 208 -8.59 -6.11 -4.70
N GLY A 209 -8.41 -5.62 -5.94
CA GLY A 209 -9.33 -4.68 -6.57
C GLY A 209 -10.75 -5.23 -6.66
N GLN A 210 -10.89 -6.49 -7.06
CA GLN A 210 -12.18 -7.18 -7.11
C GLN A 210 -12.81 -7.38 -5.72
N ILE A 211 -12.01 -7.69 -4.69
CA ILE A 211 -12.47 -7.72 -3.29
C ILE A 211 -13.07 -6.37 -2.89
N PHE A 212 -12.40 -5.26 -3.22
CA PHE A 212 -12.89 -3.92 -2.86
C PHE A 212 -14.10 -3.48 -3.67
N VAL A 213 -14.23 -3.89 -4.94
CA VAL A 213 -15.47 -3.66 -5.70
C VAL A 213 -16.64 -4.40 -5.06
N LYS A 214 -16.44 -5.65 -4.61
CA LYS A 214 -17.45 -6.37 -3.82
C LYS A 214 -17.73 -5.72 -2.46
N LEU A 215 -16.75 -5.08 -1.83
CA LEU A 215 -16.98 -4.28 -0.61
C LEU A 215 -17.90 -3.09 -0.92
N MET A 216 -17.61 -2.34 -1.98
CA MET A 216 -18.42 -1.20 -2.38
C MET A 216 -19.85 -1.62 -2.73
N GLU A 217 -20.03 -2.75 -3.46
CA GLU A 217 -21.34 -3.36 -3.70
C GLU A 217 -22.09 -3.70 -2.42
N ARG A 218 -21.41 -4.34 -1.45
CA ARG A 218 -21.99 -4.68 -0.15
C ARG A 218 -22.50 -3.45 0.59
N LEU A 219 -21.83 -2.32 0.42
CA LEU A 219 -22.19 -1.03 1.02
C LEU A 219 -23.23 -0.25 0.19
N GLY A 220 -23.73 -0.81 -0.92
CA GLY A 220 -24.75 -0.21 -1.78
C GLY A 220 -24.23 0.78 -2.81
N HIS A 221 -22.91 0.80 -3.05
CA HIS A 221 -22.27 1.74 -3.99
C HIS A 221 -22.03 1.08 -5.34
N GLU A 222 -22.90 1.38 -6.31
CA GLU A 222 -22.73 0.92 -7.69
C GLU A 222 -21.60 1.66 -8.41
N LYS A 223 -21.44 2.96 -8.19
CA LYS A 223 -20.38 3.75 -8.85
C LYS A 223 -19.69 4.68 -7.85
N PHE A 224 -18.37 4.75 -7.90
CA PHE A 224 -17.56 5.44 -6.90
C PHE A 224 -16.25 6.00 -7.48
N TYR A 225 -15.64 6.96 -6.77
CA TYR A 225 -14.27 7.37 -7.06
C TYR A 225 -13.28 6.44 -6.36
N VAL A 226 -12.10 6.29 -6.94
CA VAL A 226 -11.00 5.54 -6.32
C VAL A 226 -9.78 6.44 -6.13
N GLN A 227 -9.11 6.31 -5.00
CA GLN A 227 -7.88 7.03 -4.70
C GLN A 227 -6.84 6.07 -4.10
N GLY A 228 -5.59 6.16 -4.56
CA GLY A 228 -4.50 5.35 -4.00
C GLY A 228 -3.10 5.89 -4.27
N GLY A 229 -2.17 5.47 -3.41
CA GLY A 229 -0.72 5.60 -3.54
C GLY A 229 -0.06 4.27 -3.23
N ASP A 230 1.22 4.09 -3.57
CA ASP A 230 1.93 2.81 -3.37
C ASP A 230 1.11 1.61 -3.90
N TRP A 231 0.89 0.52 -3.15
CA TRP A 231 0.01 -0.57 -3.57
C TRP A 231 -1.40 -0.11 -3.92
N GLY A 232 -1.94 0.87 -3.19
CA GLY A 232 -3.22 1.49 -3.50
C GLY A 232 -3.27 2.07 -4.91
N SER A 233 -2.18 2.61 -5.44
CA SER A 233 -2.14 3.10 -6.83
C SER A 233 -2.31 1.97 -7.84
N VAL A 234 -1.60 0.85 -7.63
CA VAL A 234 -1.66 -0.33 -8.50
C VAL A 234 -3.05 -0.99 -8.42
N ILE A 235 -3.64 -1.06 -7.22
CA ILE A 235 -4.96 -1.65 -7.01
C ILE A 235 -6.06 -0.75 -7.61
N THR A 236 -5.99 0.58 -7.44
CA THR A 236 -6.97 1.49 -8.04
C THR A 236 -6.90 1.49 -9.57
N GLU A 237 -5.71 1.36 -10.15
CA GLU A 237 -5.53 1.14 -11.58
C GLU A 237 -6.18 -0.18 -12.02
N ALA A 238 -5.96 -1.27 -11.29
CA ALA A 238 -6.60 -2.56 -11.59
C ALA A 238 -8.13 -2.48 -11.51
N ILE A 239 -8.70 -1.82 -10.50
CA ILE A 239 -10.16 -1.57 -10.41
C ILE A 239 -10.65 -0.80 -11.63
N SER A 240 -9.94 0.26 -12.02
CA SER A 240 -10.34 1.12 -13.13
C SER A 240 -10.26 0.43 -14.49
N LYS A 241 -9.35 -0.53 -14.66
CA LYS A 241 -9.24 -1.35 -15.87
C LYS A 241 -10.28 -2.47 -15.94
N ILE A 242 -10.53 -3.16 -14.82
CA ILE A 242 -11.43 -4.33 -14.78
C ILE A 242 -12.91 -3.89 -14.71
N PHE A 243 -13.20 -2.78 -14.02
CA PHE A 243 -14.56 -2.30 -13.79
C PHE A 243 -14.74 -0.81 -14.16
N PRO A 244 -14.45 -0.41 -15.41
CA PRO A 244 -14.51 1.00 -15.82
C PRO A 244 -15.89 1.63 -15.58
N ASP A 245 -16.97 0.86 -15.75
CA ASP A 245 -18.35 1.35 -15.55
C ASP A 245 -18.67 1.70 -14.10
N ARG A 246 -17.93 1.10 -13.15
CA ARG A 246 -18.10 1.26 -11.69
C ARG A 246 -17.25 2.41 -11.12
N VAL A 247 -16.38 3.02 -11.93
CA VAL A 247 -15.47 4.08 -11.49
C VAL A 247 -15.90 5.43 -12.10
N TYR A 248 -16.15 6.45 -11.26
CA TYR A 248 -16.36 7.83 -11.74
C TYR A 248 -15.05 8.47 -12.21
N GLY A 249 -13.96 8.16 -11.51
CA GLY A 249 -12.61 8.65 -11.81
C GLY A 249 -11.59 8.06 -10.85
N MET A 250 -10.35 7.98 -11.30
CA MET A 250 -9.20 7.50 -10.53
C MET A 250 -8.28 8.68 -10.19
N HIS A 251 -7.97 8.84 -8.90
CA HIS A 251 -6.96 9.77 -8.44
C HIS A 251 -5.76 9.00 -7.87
N SER A 252 -4.63 9.02 -8.58
CA SER A 252 -3.39 8.45 -8.08
C SER A 252 -2.39 9.53 -7.67
N ASN A 253 -1.73 9.34 -6.53
CA ASN A 253 -0.56 10.14 -6.12
C ASN A 253 0.77 9.39 -6.28
N MET A 254 0.75 8.21 -6.92
CA MET A 254 1.94 7.47 -7.34
C MET A 254 1.69 6.88 -8.74
N CYS A 255 2.41 7.37 -9.74
CA CYS A 255 2.31 6.84 -11.09
C CYS A 255 3.58 6.02 -11.38
N ALA A 256 3.43 4.70 -11.43
CA ALA A 256 4.50 3.77 -11.82
C ALA A 256 4.11 3.12 -13.15
N ILE A 257 4.99 3.22 -14.15
CA ILE A 257 4.77 2.63 -15.48
C ILE A 257 5.70 1.42 -15.60
N THR A 258 5.15 0.22 -15.65
CA THR A 258 5.90 -1.03 -15.75
C THR A 258 5.92 -1.63 -17.16
N THR A 259 5.23 -0.99 -18.11
CA THR A 259 5.03 -1.47 -19.49
C THR A 259 5.61 -0.50 -20.52
N LEU A 260 6.79 0.08 -20.24
CA LEU A 260 7.46 0.94 -21.20
C LEU A 260 7.83 0.16 -22.46
N THR A 261 7.44 0.69 -23.61
CA THR A 261 7.79 0.12 -24.91
C THR A 261 9.21 0.48 -25.32
N LEU A 262 9.78 -0.22 -26.31
CA LEU A 262 11.06 0.18 -26.90
C LEU A 262 11.05 1.65 -27.38
N SER A 263 9.94 2.11 -27.97
CA SER A 263 9.79 3.51 -28.37
C SER A 263 9.85 4.47 -27.20
N ASP A 264 9.31 4.10 -26.03
CA ASP A 264 9.37 4.94 -24.83
C ASP A 264 10.80 5.03 -24.29
N TYR A 265 11.54 3.92 -24.28
CA TYR A 265 12.94 3.92 -23.89
C TYR A 265 13.80 4.77 -24.83
N VAL A 266 13.59 4.69 -26.14
CA VAL A 266 14.29 5.53 -27.13
C VAL A 266 13.97 7.01 -26.89
N ARG A 267 12.69 7.34 -26.67
CA ARG A 267 12.23 8.70 -26.36
C ARG A 267 12.88 9.24 -25.10
N LEU A 268 12.89 8.45 -24.01
CA LEU A 268 13.55 8.82 -22.75
C LEU A 268 15.06 9.07 -22.95
N ALA A 269 15.74 8.21 -23.73
CA ALA A 269 17.16 8.36 -24.02
C ALA A 269 17.45 9.64 -24.81
N LEU A 270 16.70 9.91 -25.88
CA LEU A 270 16.81 11.15 -26.67
C LEU A 270 16.52 12.39 -25.82
N GLY A 271 15.56 12.31 -24.90
CA GLY A 271 15.24 13.39 -23.98
C GLY A 271 16.38 13.76 -23.00
N THR A 272 17.41 12.93 -22.86
CA THR A 272 18.63 13.32 -22.13
C THR A 272 19.35 14.48 -22.82
N TYR A 273 19.34 14.52 -24.16
CA TYR A 273 19.95 15.57 -24.96
C TYR A 273 18.95 16.65 -25.39
N TRP A 274 17.69 16.26 -25.60
CA TRP A 274 16.59 17.15 -25.96
C TRP A 274 15.38 16.99 -25.02
N PRO A 275 15.46 17.49 -23.77
CA PRO A 275 14.41 17.28 -22.77
C PRO A 275 13.02 17.73 -23.19
N SER A 276 12.94 18.76 -24.05
CA SER A 276 11.67 19.29 -24.59
C SER A 276 10.87 18.27 -25.40
N LEU A 277 11.46 17.12 -25.79
CA LEU A 277 10.73 16.01 -26.42
C LEU A 277 9.84 15.25 -25.44
N ILE A 278 10.13 15.32 -24.13
CA ILE A 278 9.49 14.51 -23.08
C ILE A 278 8.85 15.37 -22.00
N VAL A 279 9.51 16.47 -21.61
CA VAL A 279 9.12 17.33 -20.50
C VAL A 279 9.00 18.79 -20.94
N SER A 280 8.07 19.51 -20.33
CA SER A 280 7.72 20.88 -20.72
C SER A 280 8.36 21.95 -19.83
N SER A 281 8.78 21.58 -18.63
CA SER A 281 9.31 22.50 -17.62
C SER A 281 10.65 22.05 -17.04
N GLU A 282 11.42 23.01 -16.52
CA GLU A 282 12.70 22.71 -15.86
C GLU A 282 12.50 21.89 -14.57
N ALA A 283 11.36 22.07 -13.89
CA ALA A 283 11.00 21.28 -12.73
C ALA A 283 10.76 19.80 -13.08
N GLU A 284 10.12 19.51 -14.21
CA GLU A 284 9.97 18.14 -14.71
C GLU A 284 11.31 17.57 -15.16
N LYS A 285 12.12 18.37 -15.89
CA LYS A 285 13.44 17.96 -16.34
C LYS A 285 14.35 17.52 -15.18
N SER A 286 14.39 18.27 -14.08
CA SER A 286 15.21 17.91 -12.90
C SER A 286 14.70 16.67 -12.14
N ARG A 287 13.42 16.31 -12.30
CA ARG A 287 12.84 15.07 -11.73
C ARG A 287 13.05 13.85 -12.63
N THR A 288 13.16 14.04 -13.94
CA THR A 288 13.33 12.95 -14.92
C THR A 288 14.80 12.68 -15.22
N TYR A 289 15.64 13.71 -15.29
CA TYR A 289 17.03 13.62 -15.76
C TYR A 289 18.05 14.05 -14.68
N PRO A 290 19.27 13.48 -14.69
CA PRO A 290 19.74 12.44 -15.61
C PRO A 290 19.17 11.06 -15.27
N LEU A 291 18.87 10.26 -16.31
CA LEU A 291 18.32 8.90 -16.15
C LEU A 291 19.23 7.99 -15.31
N SER A 292 20.54 8.23 -15.32
CA SER A 292 21.48 7.49 -14.47
C SER A 292 21.19 7.66 -12.99
N LYS A 293 20.76 8.86 -12.55
CA LYS A 293 20.42 9.09 -11.15
C LYS A 293 19.20 8.26 -10.76
N MET A 294 18.13 8.32 -11.56
CA MET A 294 16.93 7.53 -11.35
C MET A 294 17.24 6.02 -11.27
N PHE A 295 18.09 5.52 -12.17
CA PHE A 295 18.50 4.11 -12.15
C PHE A 295 19.28 3.72 -10.90
N PHE A 296 20.28 4.52 -10.50
CA PHE A 296 21.09 4.21 -9.33
C PHE A 296 20.31 4.39 -8.02
N ASP A 297 19.49 5.43 -7.89
CA ASP A 297 18.58 5.60 -6.76
C ASP A 297 17.64 4.38 -6.65
N PHE A 298 17.06 3.92 -7.77
CA PHE A 298 16.20 2.73 -7.76
C PHE A 298 16.95 1.47 -7.33
N LEU A 299 18.17 1.26 -7.82
CA LEU A 299 18.99 0.12 -7.40
C LEU A 299 19.32 0.16 -5.90
N GLU A 300 19.64 1.35 -5.38
CA GLU A 300 19.98 1.58 -3.97
C GLU A 300 18.76 1.34 -3.06
N GLU A 301 17.58 1.81 -3.46
CA GLU A 301 16.37 1.81 -2.63
C GLU A 301 15.47 0.58 -2.80
N SER A 302 15.72 -0.29 -3.80
CA SER A 302 14.85 -1.45 -4.10
C SER A 302 15.22 -2.75 -3.36
N GLY A 303 16.22 -2.74 -2.48
CA GLY A 303 16.67 -3.93 -1.77
C GLY A 303 15.56 -4.61 -0.95
N TYR A 304 14.73 -3.83 -0.25
CA TYR A 304 13.60 -4.36 0.52
C TYR A 304 12.57 -5.05 -0.39
N MET A 305 12.27 -4.44 -1.55
CA MET A 305 11.28 -4.93 -2.50
C MET A 305 11.71 -6.27 -3.07
N HIS A 306 12.98 -6.39 -3.44
CA HIS A 306 13.53 -7.65 -3.99
C HIS A 306 13.48 -8.79 -2.97
N LEU A 307 13.77 -8.52 -1.70
CA LEU A 307 13.71 -9.54 -0.65
C LEU A 307 12.25 -9.98 -0.40
N GLN A 308 11.31 -9.05 -0.38
CA GLN A 308 9.88 -9.33 -0.17
C GLN A 308 9.22 -10.04 -1.35
N MET A 309 9.61 -9.74 -2.60
CA MET A 309 9.04 -10.41 -3.77
C MET A 309 9.53 -11.86 -3.94
N THR A 310 10.67 -12.22 -3.35
CA THR A 310 11.29 -13.55 -3.53
C THR A 310 11.20 -14.44 -2.30
N LYS A 311 11.37 -13.87 -1.09
CA LYS A 311 11.46 -14.60 0.19
C LYS A 311 10.70 -13.87 1.32
N PRO A 312 9.39 -13.57 1.14
CA PRO A 312 8.61 -12.79 2.11
C PRO A 312 8.55 -13.44 3.49
N ASP A 313 8.32 -14.76 3.58
CA ASP A 313 8.29 -15.48 4.86
C ASP A 313 9.64 -15.41 5.59
N THR A 314 10.75 -15.53 4.85
CA THR A 314 12.10 -15.48 5.45
C THR A 314 12.35 -14.14 6.12
N VAL A 315 12.14 -13.02 5.42
CA VAL A 315 12.36 -11.70 6.01
C VAL A 315 11.30 -11.38 7.09
N GLY A 316 10.05 -11.83 6.89
CA GLY A 316 8.94 -11.60 7.82
C GLY A 316 9.17 -12.20 9.21
N VAL A 317 9.75 -13.40 9.29
CA VAL A 317 10.10 -14.05 10.57
C VAL A 317 11.02 -13.15 11.42
N PHE A 318 11.97 -12.45 10.81
CA PHE A 318 12.89 -11.56 11.54
C PHE A 318 12.20 -10.32 12.12
N PHE A 319 11.16 -9.80 11.46
CA PHE A 319 10.38 -8.67 11.99
C PHE A 319 9.46 -9.06 13.15
N ILE A 320 8.97 -10.30 13.17
CA ILE A 320 8.05 -10.80 14.20
C ILE A 320 8.81 -11.30 15.45
N LEU A 321 9.97 -11.92 15.25
CA LEU A 321 10.77 -12.55 16.31
C LEU A 321 12.19 -11.97 16.39
N PRO A 322 12.35 -10.67 16.71
CA PRO A 322 13.67 -10.04 16.76
C PRO A 322 14.63 -10.67 17.79
N THR A 323 14.11 -11.45 18.75
CA THR A 323 14.89 -12.01 19.87
C THR A 323 15.54 -13.36 19.58
N ILE A 324 15.09 -14.14 18.57
CA ILE A 324 15.35 -15.59 18.52
C ILE A 324 16.59 -16.02 17.70
N LEU A 325 17.12 -15.21 16.78
CA LEU A 325 18.06 -15.71 15.76
C LEU A 325 19.51 -15.20 15.80
N LEU A 326 19.90 -14.35 16.77
CA LEU A 326 21.31 -13.94 16.92
C LEU A 326 22.05 -14.73 18.02
N THR A 327 21.66 -15.99 18.25
CA THR A 327 22.27 -16.92 19.23
C THR A 327 23.11 -18.01 18.56
N LEU A 328 23.77 -17.71 17.44
CA LEU A 328 24.85 -18.52 16.90
C LEU A 328 26.10 -17.67 16.72
#